data_AF-A0A0J6S2W2-F1
#
_entry.id   AF-A0A0J6S2W2-F1
#
_cell.length_a   1.000
_cell.length_b   1.000
_cell.length_c   1.000
_cell.angle_alpha   90.00
_cell.angle_beta   90.00
_cell.angle_gamma   90.00
#
_symmetry.space_group_name_H-M   'P 1'
#
loop_
_entity.id
_entity.type
_entity.pdbx_description
1 polymer ?
#
loop_
_entity_poly.entity_id
_entity_poly.type
_entity_poly.pdbx_seq_one_letter_code
_entity_poly.pdbx_strand_id
1 'polypeptide(L)'
;MERNRKGQEPRIQEQRGAETSPEAEALRRLEALQPAYERLRADRIRAESDVERLTAELAAARAQAREELGTDDETEIRRMIEEARAENARRVEAFAQALRAVQDRLDALDTGR
;
A
#
# COMPACT_ATOMS: atom_id res chain seq x y z
N MET A 1 -1.97 -90.08 42.69
CA MET A 1 -2.24 -88.72 43.19
C MET A 1 -1.96 -87.78 42.02
N GLU A 2 -2.99 -87.37 41.26
CA GLU A 2 -3.70 -86.09 41.50
C GLU A 2 -2.74 -84.90 41.41
N ARG A 3 -2.90 -83.88 40.54
CA ARG A 3 -4.08 -83.28 39.92
C ARG A 3 -3.62 -82.31 38.80
N ASN A 4 -4.38 -82.28 37.69
CA ASN A 4 -4.99 -81.09 37.00
C ASN A 4 -4.26 -79.74 36.99
N ARG A 5 -4.40 -78.83 36.02
CA ARG A 5 -5.00 -78.70 34.67
C ARG A 5 -4.77 -77.22 34.30
N LYS A 6 -4.61 -76.94 33.00
CA LYS A 6 -5.05 -75.72 32.29
C LYS A 6 -4.42 -74.37 32.66
N GLY A 7 -3.98 -73.66 31.62
CA GLY A 7 -3.81 -72.22 31.65
C GLY A 7 -2.84 -71.69 30.60
N GLN A 8 -3.09 -71.97 29.31
CA GLN A 8 -2.62 -71.06 28.26
C GLN A 8 -3.37 -69.73 28.44
N GLU A 9 -2.64 -68.61 28.41
CA GLU A 9 -3.05 -67.41 27.67
C GLU A 9 -1.83 -66.49 27.52
N PRO A 10 -1.43 -66.15 26.28
CA PRO A 10 -0.38 -65.16 26.07
C PRO A 10 -0.96 -63.80 26.48
N ARG A 11 -0.36 -63.14 27.47
CA ARG A 11 -0.64 -61.72 27.76
C ARG A 11 -0.07 -60.86 26.64
N ILE A 12 -0.72 -60.91 25.48
CA ILE A 12 -0.65 -59.89 24.43
C ILE A 12 -1.99 -59.18 24.49
N GLN A 13 -2.13 -58.20 25.38
CA GLN A 13 -3.09 -57.09 25.26
C GLN A 13 -3.05 -56.18 26.49
N GLU A 14 -1.97 -55.41 26.62
CA GLU A 14 -2.01 -54.13 27.33
C GLU A 14 -1.18 -53.04 26.62
N GLN A 15 -0.86 -53.28 25.33
CA GLN A 15 -0.43 -52.26 24.38
C GLN A 15 -1.63 -51.79 23.53
N ARG A 16 -2.78 -51.55 24.14
CA ARG A 16 -3.93 -50.93 23.45
C ARG A 16 -4.03 -49.48 23.88
N GLY A 17 -3.55 -48.58 23.02
CA GLY A 17 -4.19 -47.27 22.84
C GLY A 17 -3.46 -46.02 23.33
N ALA A 18 -2.15 -46.07 23.60
CA ALA A 18 -1.34 -44.84 23.69
C ALA A 18 -0.82 -44.37 22.31
N GLU A 19 -1.33 -44.96 21.22
CA GLU A 19 -1.14 -44.43 19.87
C GLU A 19 -2.27 -43.43 19.63
N THR A 20 -1.92 -42.16 19.57
CA THR A 20 -2.85 -41.11 19.21
C THR A 20 -3.56 -41.49 17.92
N SER A 21 -4.89 -41.66 17.95
CA SER A 21 -5.70 -41.94 16.75
C SER A 21 -5.29 -40.97 15.63
N PRO A 22 -5.20 -41.41 14.36
CA PRO A 22 -4.92 -40.54 13.21
C PRO A 22 -5.81 -39.30 13.18
N GLU A 23 -7.04 -39.42 13.70
CA GLU A 23 -8.01 -38.35 13.85
C GLU A 23 -7.59 -37.30 14.89
N ALA A 24 -7.00 -37.75 16.01
CA ALA A 24 -6.44 -36.86 17.03
C ALA A 24 -5.16 -36.15 16.55
N GLU A 25 -4.35 -36.80 15.70
CA GLU A 25 -3.19 -36.17 15.06
C GLU A 25 -3.61 -35.14 14.01
N ALA A 26 -4.62 -35.45 13.20
CA ALA A 26 -5.22 -34.51 12.26
C ALA A 26 -5.79 -33.27 12.99
N LEU A 27 -6.48 -33.46 14.12
CA LEU A 27 -7.01 -32.37 14.94
C LEU A 27 -5.89 -31.46 15.46
N ARG A 28 -4.82 -32.03 16.04
CA ARG A 28 -3.67 -31.26 16.53
C ARG A 28 -3.00 -30.46 15.40
N ARG A 29 -2.90 -31.04 14.21
CA ARG A 29 -2.32 -30.35 13.05
C ARG A 29 -3.22 -29.22 12.57
N LEU A 30 -4.54 -29.37 12.62
CA LEU A 30 -5.49 -28.32 12.30
C LEU A 30 -5.43 -27.17 13.32
N GLU A 31 -5.40 -27.48 14.61
CA GLU A 31 -5.25 -26.51 15.70
C GLU A 31 -3.94 -25.72 15.56
N ALA A 32 -2.85 -26.38 15.15
CA ALA A 32 -1.57 -25.71 14.90
C ALA A 32 -1.59 -24.76 13.69
N LEU A 33 -2.44 -25.02 12.68
CA LEU A 33 -2.58 -24.19 11.47
C LEU A 33 -3.56 -23.03 11.65
N GLN A 34 -4.51 -23.13 12.59
CA GLN A 34 -5.53 -22.11 12.82
C GLN A 34 -4.96 -20.70 13.08
N PRO A 35 -3.90 -20.50 13.90
CA PRO A 35 -3.32 -19.16 14.10
C PRO A 35 -2.74 -18.56 12.82
N ALA A 36 -2.13 -19.38 11.97
CA ALA A 36 -1.58 -18.92 10.70
C ALA A 36 -2.70 -18.50 9.74
N TYR A 37 -3.80 -19.26 9.71
CA TYR A 37 -4.99 -18.91 8.93
C TYR A 37 -5.61 -17.60 9.41
N GLU A 38 -5.83 -17.41 10.71
CA GLU A 38 -6.43 -16.17 11.23
C GLU A 38 -5.54 -14.96 10.95
N ARG A 39 -4.21 -15.11 11.03
CA ARG A 39 -3.28 -14.05 10.63
C ARG A 39 -3.43 -13.70 9.15
N LEU A 40 -3.40 -14.69 8.27
CA LEU A 40 -3.56 -14.47 6.82
C LEU A 40 -4.92 -13.85 6.49
N ARG A 41 -5.97 -14.26 7.18
CA ARG A 41 -7.31 -13.69 7.03
C ARG A 41 -7.35 -12.22 7.45
N ALA A 42 -6.74 -11.88 8.59
CA ALA A 42 -6.64 -10.50 9.05
C ALA A 42 -5.79 -9.64 8.10
N ASP A 43 -4.68 -10.18 7.59
CA ASP A 43 -3.83 -9.50 6.61
C ASP A 43 -4.58 -9.25 5.30
N ARG A 44 -5.36 -10.23 4.82
CA ARG A 44 -6.22 -10.08 3.64
C ARG A 44 -7.22 -8.95 3.82
N ILE A 45 -7.95 -8.93 4.94
CA ILE A 45 -8.95 -7.88 5.21
C ILE A 45 -8.29 -6.49 5.23
N ARG A 46 -7.11 -6.37 5.82
CA ARG A 46 -6.36 -5.09 5.82
C ARG A 46 -5.96 -4.68 4.40
N ALA A 47 -5.42 -5.62 3.61
CA ALA A 47 -5.03 -5.35 2.23
C ALA A 47 -6.23 -4.98 1.35
N GLU A 48 -7.38 -5.66 1.51
CA GLU A 48 -8.62 -5.33 0.81
C GLU A 48 -9.08 -3.90 1.15
N SER A 49 -9.10 -3.55 2.44
CA SER A 49 -9.43 -2.20 2.91
C SER A 49 -8.47 -1.13 2.37
N ASP A 50 -7.17 -1.42 2.33
CA ASP A 50 -6.18 -0.49 1.77
C ASP A 50 -6.36 -0.30 0.27
N VAL A 51 -6.67 -1.36 -0.48
CA VAL A 51 -6.97 -1.26 -1.92
C VAL A 51 -8.20 -0.40 -2.16
N GLU A 52 -9.28 -0.60 -1.41
CA GLU A 52 -10.49 0.22 -1.52
C GLU A 52 -10.20 1.70 -1.25
N ARG A 53 -9.49 1.99 -0.13
CA ARG A 53 -9.11 3.35 0.24
C ARG A 53 -8.22 4.01 -0.81
N LEU A 54 -7.14 3.37 -1.23
CA LEU A 54 -6.21 3.90 -2.23
C LEU A 54 -6.87 4.11 -3.60
N THR A 55 -7.81 3.24 -3.96
CA THR A 55 -8.59 3.39 -5.19
C THR A 55 -9.47 4.64 -5.14
N ALA A 56 -10.12 4.89 -4.00
CA ALA A 56 -10.93 6.09 -3.79
C ALA A 56 -10.08 7.37 -3.79
N GLU A 57 -8.93 7.36 -3.11
CA GLU A 57 -7.96 8.47 -3.10
C GLU A 57 -7.45 8.78 -4.51
N LEU A 58 -7.11 7.75 -5.29
CA LEU A 58 -6.68 7.92 -6.68
C LEU A 58 -7.78 8.51 -7.56
N ALA A 59 -9.03 8.04 -7.40
CA ALA A 59 -10.16 8.58 -8.15
C ALA A 59 -10.41 10.05 -7.83
N ALA A 60 -10.33 10.43 -6.55
CA ALA A 60 -10.45 11.82 -6.11
C ALA A 60 -9.33 12.70 -6.67
N ALA A 61 -8.06 12.26 -6.59
CA ALA A 61 -6.93 13.00 -7.13
C ALA A 61 -7.05 13.22 -8.66
N ARG A 62 -7.50 12.20 -9.40
CA ARG A 62 -7.77 12.31 -10.84
C ARG A 62 -8.91 13.27 -11.15
N ALA A 63 -9.97 13.25 -10.34
CA ALA A 63 -11.09 14.19 -10.51
C ALA A 63 -10.63 15.64 -10.29
N GLN A 64 -9.85 15.88 -9.23
CA GLN A 64 -9.28 17.19 -8.95
C GLN A 64 -8.35 17.65 -10.08
N ALA A 65 -7.46 16.77 -10.58
CA ALA A 65 -6.60 17.11 -11.71
C ALA A 65 -7.41 17.51 -12.96
N ARG A 66 -8.47 16.78 -13.29
CA ARG A 66 -9.37 17.14 -14.39
C ARG A 66 -10.11 18.45 -14.16
N GLU A 67 -10.52 18.74 -12.92
CA GLU A 67 -11.20 19.99 -12.57
C GLU A 67 -10.27 21.20 -12.69
N GLU A 68 -9.06 21.12 -12.14
CA GLU A 68 -8.11 22.24 -12.07
C GLU A 68 -7.33 22.43 -13.37
N LEU A 69 -6.95 21.33 -14.04
CA LEU A 69 -6.01 21.33 -15.16
C LEU A 69 -6.66 20.85 -16.47
N GLY A 70 -7.91 20.36 -16.43
CA GLY A 70 -8.60 19.80 -17.60
C GLY A 70 -8.18 18.38 -17.97
N THR A 71 -7.15 17.82 -17.32
CA THR A 71 -6.56 16.51 -17.63
C THR A 71 -6.02 15.85 -16.34
N ASP A 72 -6.03 14.52 -16.29
CA ASP A 72 -5.32 13.72 -15.28
C ASP A 72 -4.10 12.97 -15.84
N ASP A 73 -3.69 13.26 -17.08
CA ASP A 73 -2.45 12.74 -17.65
C ASP A 73 -1.24 13.48 -17.05
N GLU A 74 -0.46 12.76 -16.25
CA GLU A 74 0.74 13.28 -15.59
C GLU A 74 1.75 13.89 -16.58
N THR A 75 1.88 13.30 -17.78
CA THR A 75 2.82 13.78 -18.81
C THR A 75 2.35 15.12 -19.36
N GLU A 76 1.04 15.26 -19.59
CA GLU A 76 0.44 16.50 -20.05
C GLU A 76 0.53 17.59 -18.98
N ILE A 77 0.20 17.27 -17.73
CA ILE A 77 0.34 18.18 -16.58
C ILE A 77 1.79 18.68 -16.47
N ARG A 78 2.77 17.78 -16.60
CA ARG A 78 4.19 18.13 -16.56
C ARG A 78 4.56 19.08 -17.70
N ARG A 79 4.04 18.85 -18.91
CA ARG A 79 4.23 19.76 -20.06
C ARG A 79 3.65 21.14 -19.78
N MET A 80 2.44 21.21 -19.23
CA MET A 80 1.78 22.48 -18.87
C MET A 80 2.61 23.27 -17.83
N ILE A 81 3.16 22.59 -16.83
CA ILE A 81 4.01 23.22 -15.80
C ILE A 81 5.27 23.83 -16.42
N GLU A 82 5.97 23.08 -17.27
CA GLU A 82 7.20 23.57 -17.91
C GLU A 82 6.91 24.72 -18.87
N GLU A 83 5.82 24.65 -19.62
CA GLU A 83 5.38 25.75 -20.49
C GLU A 83 5.05 27.02 -19.68
N ALA A 84 4.32 26.87 -18.56
CA ALA A 84 4.00 27.98 -17.66
C ALA A 84 5.25 28.59 -17.02
N ARG A 85 6.24 27.77 -16.64
CA ARG A 85 7.53 28.24 -16.11
C ARG A 85 8.33 29.03 -17.14
N ALA A 86 8.41 28.53 -18.36
CA ALA A 86 9.09 29.21 -19.45
C ALA A 86 8.43 30.56 -19.78
N GLU A 87 7.11 30.58 -19.83
CA GLU A 87 6.35 31.81 -20.06
C GLU A 87 6.53 32.81 -18.90
N ASN A 88 6.51 32.34 -17.66
CA ASN A 88 6.76 33.19 -16.50
C ASN A 88 8.17 33.81 -16.56
N ALA A 89 9.20 33.02 -16.88
CA ALA A 89 10.56 33.53 -17.05
C ALA A 89 10.64 34.63 -18.11
N ARG A 90 9.97 34.46 -19.26
CA ARG A 90 9.88 35.52 -20.29
C ARG A 90 9.22 36.79 -19.76
N ARG A 91 8.11 36.65 -19.02
CA ARG A 91 7.38 37.80 -18.45
C ARG A 91 8.20 38.53 -17.38
N VAL A 92 8.93 37.79 -16.53
CA VAL A 92 9.81 38.37 -15.52
C VAL A 92 10.92 39.18 -16.17
N GLU A 93 11.56 38.67 -17.22
CA GLU A 93 12.59 39.43 -17.94
C GLU A 93 12.02 40.68 -18.61
N ALA A 94 10.88 40.56 -19.29
CA ALA A 94 10.19 41.71 -19.89
C ALA A 94 9.83 42.77 -18.84
N PHE A 95 9.36 42.34 -17.67
CA PHE A 95 9.05 43.24 -16.55
C PHE A 95 10.31 43.91 -16.00
N ALA A 96 11.42 43.18 -15.85
CA ALA A 96 12.70 43.73 -15.43
C ALA A 96 13.26 44.77 -16.42
N GLN A 97 13.05 44.58 -17.71
CA GLN A 97 13.40 45.57 -18.74
C GLN A 97 12.52 46.81 -18.65
N ALA A 98 11.21 46.64 -18.46
CA ALA A 98 10.28 47.75 -18.27
C ALA A 98 10.64 48.60 -17.04
N LEU A 99 10.99 47.94 -15.92
CA LEU A 99 11.44 48.63 -14.71
C LEU A 99 12.71 49.44 -14.95
N ARG A 100 13.72 48.86 -15.63
CA ARG A 100 14.95 49.59 -15.99
C ARG A 100 14.65 50.82 -16.86
N ALA A 101 13.82 50.65 -17.89
CA ALA A 101 13.46 51.75 -18.77
C ALA A 101 12.70 52.88 -18.04
N VAL A 102 11.89 52.56 -17.04
CA VAL A 102 11.23 53.57 -16.19
C VAL A 102 12.27 54.28 -15.32
N GLN A 103 13.18 53.54 -14.70
CA GLN A 103 14.25 54.11 -13.87
C GLN A 103 15.13 55.06 -14.69
N ASP A 104 15.59 54.65 -15.86
CA ASP A 104 16.43 55.46 -16.75
C ASP A 104 15.75 56.79 -17.12
N ARG A 105 14.43 56.77 -17.35
CA ARG A 105 13.64 57.98 -17.64
C ARG A 105 13.53 58.90 -16.43
N LEU A 106 13.39 58.35 -15.23
CA LEU A 106 13.34 59.14 -14.00
C LEU A 106 14.69 59.79 -13.72
N ASP A 107 15.78 59.05 -13.87
CA ASP A 107 17.14 59.56 -13.65
C ASP A 107 17.48 60.68 -14.64
N ALA A 108 17.05 60.55 -15.90
CA ALA A 108 17.21 61.60 -16.92
C ALA A 108 16.44 62.90 -16.60
N LEU A 109 15.31 62.81 -15.90
CA LEU A 109 14.54 63.99 -15.46
C LEU A 109 15.19 64.67 -14.25
N ASP A 110 15.88 63.91 -13.40
CA ASP A 110 16.52 64.43 -12.18
C ASP A 110 17.89 65.07 -12.47
N THR A 111 18.63 64.52 -13.44
CA THR A 111 19.92 65.10 -13.91
C THR A 111 19.78 66.32 -14.82
N GLY A 112 18.58 66.58 -15.36
CA GLY A 112 18.27 67.77 -16.16
C GLY A 112 17.89 69.00 -15.34
N ARG A 113 17.98 68.94 -14.00
CA ARG A 113 17.60 69.98 -13.06
C ARG A 113 18.83 70.52 -12.32
#